data_AF-A0A1I7G0J3-F1
#
_entry.id   AF-A0A1I7G0J3-F1
#
_cell.length_a   1.000
_cell.length_b   1.000
_cell.length_c   1.000
_cell.angle_alpha   90.00
_cell.angle_beta   90.00
_cell.angle_gamma   90.00
#
_symmetry.space_group_name_H-M   'P 1'
#
loop_
_entity.id
_entity.type
_entity.pdbx_description
1 polymer ?
#
loop_
_entity_poly.entity_id
_entity_poly.type
_entity_poly.pdbx_seq_one_letter_code
_entity_poly.pdbx_strand_id
1 'polypeptide(L)'
;MKKLIFTGLTAAVLLSSCSSQKAENAGTEATAVLTEVQQEAQTFLDQYSSTYQDLYTKSAEAEWASNTKIVEGDSTNAVATRKANEAFAAFTGSAVNINTAKAMLEKKDQLTPLQVKQFEAILYSGANNPQIIPDVVKARIKAETEQTEKLYGFDYRLYEKSVSTNDIDNLLKTETDVKKRLAAWNASKEVGPGLKEGLLNLRELRNKTVQSLGYDDYFTYQASDYGMTRAEMMDLMQQINKELRPLYRELHTYARYELAKQYGVKEVPDYLPAHWVPNRWGQDWSSMVNVEGIDLDAALKPKGAEWLVQQGERFYTSLGFPEMPKTFYTKSSLYPLPAGANYKKNNHASAWHMDLDQDVRSLMSVEPNSEWYETTHHELGHIYYYMTYTNPDVPVLLRGGANRAYHEAIGSLMGLAAMQKPFLAELNLIEKDAKTDEVQSLLKEALSYVTFIPFSAGVMSEWENDFYANNLPADQLNKRWWELTKQYQGIVPPTERGEQYLDAATKTHINDDAAQYYDYALSYVILFQLHDHIAKNILKQDPHATNYYGKKEVGNFLRDIMYPGASADWRHMLKEKTGEELSARAMVDYFQPLMEYLKAQNKGRKYTI
;
A
#
# COMPACT_ATOMS: atom_id res chain seq x y z
N MET A 1 54.70 -75.49 -3.75
CA MET A 1 54.15 -76.35 -4.82
C MET A 1 53.19 -75.53 -5.66
N LYS A 2 53.34 -75.59 -6.98
CA LYS A 2 52.61 -74.86 -8.05
C LYS A 2 51.09 -75.20 -8.02
N LYS A 3 50.14 -74.37 -8.51
CA LYS A 3 49.92 -73.74 -9.84
C LYS A 3 49.00 -72.48 -9.69
N LEU A 4 49.21 -71.30 -10.31
CA LEU A 4 48.95 -70.82 -11.71
C LEU A 4 47.42 -70.87 -12.07
N ILE A 5 46.66 -69.81 -12.42
CA ILE A 5 46.77 -68.78 -13.51
C ILE A 5 45.65 -67.69 -13.43
N PHE A 6 45.98 -66.41 -13.79
CA PHE A 6 45.24 -65.28 -14.48
C PHE A 6 43.77 -64.91 -14.11
N THR A 7 43.22 -63.68 -14.18
CA THR A 7 43.62 -62.27 -14.51
C THR A 7 42.44 -61.35 -14.10
N GLY A 8 42.67 -60.05 -13.87
CA GLY A 8 41.68 -59.02 -14.23
C GLY A 8 41.51 -57.82 -13.28
N LEU A 9 42.15 -56.70 -13.66
CA LEU A 9 41.82 -55.29 -13.40
C LEU A 9 41.64 -54.79 -11.94
N THR A 10 42.67 -54.07 -11.48
CA THR A 10 42.63 -53.12 -10.35
C THR A 10 42.20 -51.74 -10.81
N ALA A 11 41.09 -51.24 -10.26
CA ALA A 11 40.70 -49.83 -10.30
C ALA A 11 41.21 -49.15 -9.01
N ALA A 12 42.11 -48.18 -9.14
CA ALA A 12 42.62 -47.38 -8.03
C ALA A 12 41.97 -46.01 -8.04
N VAL A 13 41.21 -45.73 -6.99
CA VAL A 13 40.66 -44.41 -6.64
C VAL A 13 41.77 -43.62 -5.94
N LEU A 14 42.10 -42.44 -6.45
CA LEU A 14 42.98 -41.48 -5.79
C LEU A 14 42.30 -40.11 -5.72
N LEU A 15 42.25 -39.61 -4.50
CA LEU A 15 41.85 -38.27 -4.09
C LEU A 15 42.76 -37.22 -4.76
N SER A 16 42.17 -36.19 -5.35
CA SER A 16 42.88 -35.02 -5.88
C SER A 16 42.28 -33.73 -5.32
N SER A 17 43.00 -33.14 -4.37
CA SER A 17 42.97 -31.72 -4.05
C SER A 17 43.81 -30.96 -5.08
N CYS A 18 43.25 -30.02 -5.82
CA CYS A 18 44.02 -28.98 -6.53
C CYS A 18 43.13 -27.75 -6.83
N SER A 19 43.53 -26.62 -6.24
CA SER A 19 43.57 -25.27 -6.84
C SER A 19 42.63 -25.03 -8.03
N SER A 20 41.51 -24.32 -7.79
CA SER A 20 40.69 -23.78 -8.88
C SER A 20 41.42 -22.60 -9.53
N GLN A 21 41.89 -22.84 -10.76
CA GLN A 21 42.32 -21.84 -11.71
C GLN A 21 41.25 -20.75 -11.86
N LYS A 22 41.71 -19.51 -11.69
CA LYS A 22 41.02 -18.30 -12.15
C LYS A 22 40.92 -18.40 -13.68
N ALA A 23 39.75 -18.76 -14.18
CA ALA A 23 39.45 -18.66 -15.60
C ALA A 23 39.17 -17.18 -15.92
N GLU A 24 40.14 -16.55 -16.59
CA GLU A 24 39.91 -15.33 -17.37
C GLU A 24 38.92 -15.66 -18.48
N ASN A 25 37.64 -15.40 -18.24
CA ASN A 25 36.68 -15.11 -19.30
C ASN A 25 36.24 -13.65 -19.10
N ALA A 26 37.12 -12.73 -19.49
CA ALA A 26 36.69 -11.40 -19.91
C ALA A 26 35.98 -11.57 -21.26
N GLY A 27 34.75 -12.08 -21.20
CA GLY A 27 33.82 -12.00 -22.32
C GLY A 27 33.53 -10.53 -22.57
N THR A 28 33.95 -10.06 -23.72
CA THR A 28 33.49 -8.80 -24.30
C THR A 28 31.96 -8.88 -24.35
N GLU A 29 31.26 -8.05 -23.58
CA GLU A 29 29.83 -7.81 -23.80
C GLU A 29 29.70 -7.17 -25.18
N ALA A 30 29.57 -8.02 -26.20
CA ALA A 30 29.07 -7.59 -27.48
C ALA A 30 27.65 -7.11 -27.24
N THR A 31 27.41 -5.80 -27.37
CA THR A 31 26.06 -5.24 -27.48
C THR A 31 25.37 -6.01 -28.60
N ALA A 32 24.46 -6.91 -28.23
CA ALA A 32 23.72 -7.70 -29.20
C ALA A 32 22.99 -6.74 -30.13
N VAL A 33 23.26 -6.84 -31.44
CA VAL A 33 22.58 -6.01 -32.44
C VAL A 33 21.10 -6.39 -32.41
N LEU A 34 20.22 -5.42 -32.14
CA LEU A 34 18.78 -5.62 -32.11
C LEU A 34 18.30 -6.19 -33.46
N THR A 35 17.32 -7.08 -33.41
CA THR A 35 16.60 -7.51 -34.63
C THR A 35 15.81 -6.34 -35.22
N GLU A 36 15.38 -6.44 -36.48
CA GLU A 36 14.55 -5.41 -37.12
C GLU A 36 13.27 -5.13 -36.31
N VAL A 37 12.61 -6.17 -35.80
CA VAL A 37 11.40 -6.05 -34.95
C VAL A 37 11.73 -5.37 -33.62
N GLN A 38 12.86 -5.70 -32.99
CA GLN A 38 13.28 -5.06 -31.75
C GLN A 38 13.63 -3.58 -31.96
N GLN A 39 14.18 -3.22 -33.11
CA GLN A 39 14.50 -1.84 -33.45
C GLN A 39 13.24 -1.02 -33.78
N GLU A 40 12.26 -1.62 -34.47
CA GLU A 40 10.94 -1.03 -34.68
C GLU A 40 10.23 -0.77 -33.34
N ALA A 41 10.22 -1.78 -32.46
CA ALA A 41 9.67 -1.67 -31.11
C ALA A 41 10.36 -0.56 -30.31
N GLN A 42 11.69 -0.51 -30.31
CA GLN A 42 12.43 0.52 -29.57
C GLN A 42 12.13 1.92 -30.10
N THR A 43 12.08 2.11 -31.42
CA THR A 43 11.77 3.40 -32.04
C THR A 43 10.39 3.90 -31.60
N PHE A 44 9.40 3.02 -31.55
CA PHE A 44 8.07 3.38 -31.06
C PHE A 44 8.09 3.71 -29.57
N LEU A 45 8.73 2.88 -28.74
CA LEU A 45 8.79 3.08 -27.29
C LEU A 45 9.49 4.38 -26.90
N ASP A 46 10.55 4.77 -27.62
CA ASP A 46 11.26 6.03 -27.39
C ASP A 46 10.36 7.24 -27.68
N GLN A 47 9.64 7.21 -28.81
CA GLN A 47 8.69 8.27 -29.19
C GLN A 47 7.50 8.35 -28.24
N TYR A 48 6.94 7.19 -27.88
CA TYR A 48 5.84 7.10 -26.93
C TYR A 48 6.27 7.65 -25.57
N SER A 49 7.41 7.18 -25.03
CA SER A 49 7.90 7.57 -23.71
C SER A 49 8.17 9.07 -23.61
N SER A 50 8.76 9.68 -24.64
CA SER A 50 8.98 11.13 -24.68
C SER A 50 7.67 11.92 -24.63
N THR A 51 6.67 11.52 -25.42
CA THR A 51 5.36 12.19 -25.44
C THR A 51 4.59 11.94 -24.13
N TYR A 52 4.65 10.71 -23.62
CA TYR A 52 4.08 10.31 -22.34
C TYR A 52 4.61 11.19 -21.20
N GLN A 53 5.93 11.33 -21.09
CA GLN A 53 6.58 12.11 -20.04
C GLN A 53 6.17 13.59 -20.08
N ASP A 54 6.14 14.21 -21.25
CA ASP A 54 5.73 15.62 -21.41
C ASP A 54 4.27 15.84 -20.97
N LEU A 55 3.36 14.96 -21.40
CA LEU A 55 1.94 15.05 -21.03
C LEU A 55 1.71 14.73 -19.55
N TYR A 56 2.37 13.70 -19.02
CA TYR A 56 2.37 13.35 -17.61
C TYR A 56 2.82 14.54 -16.75
N THR A 57 3.95 15.17 -17.11
CA THR A 57 4.50 16.30 -16.36
C THR A 57 3.51 17.47 -16.29
N LYS A 58 2.84 17.78 -17.41
CA LYS A 58 1.80 18.83 -17.45
C LYS A 58 0.58 18.46 -16.59
N SER A 59 0.20 17.19 -16.59
CA SER A 59 -0.86 16.64 -15.74
C SER A 59 -0.50 16.83 -14.26
N ALA A 60 0.66 16.33 -13.85
CA ALA A 60 1.15 16.38 -12.48
C ALA A 60 1.30 17.81 -11.96
N GLU A 61 1.84 18.74 -12.76
CA GLU A 61 1.95 20.15 -12.38
C GLU A 61 0.58 20.83 -12.17
N ALA A 62 -0.41 20.50 -13.02
CA ALA A 62 -1.75 21.03 -12.87
C ALA A 62 -2.45 20.47 -11.61
N GLU A 63 -2.32 19.16 -11.38
CA GLU A 63 -2.83 18.50 -10.18
C GLU A 63 -2.16 19.02 -8.91
N TRP A 64 -0.84 19.22 -8.94
CA TRP A 64 -0.09 19.82 -7.82
C TRP A 64 -0.62 21.20 -7.48
N ALA A 65 -0.86 22.06 -8.47
CA ALA A 65 -1.46 23.37 -8.25
C ALA A 65 -2.88 23.27 -7.65
N SER A 66 -3.68 22.32 -8.13
CA SER A 66 -5.04 22.07 -7.62
C SER A 66 -5.05 21.50 -6.20
N ASN A 67 -4.04 20.75 -5.80
CA ASN A 67 -3.93 20.18 -4.45
C ASN A 67 -3.28 21.14 -3.45
N THR A 68 -2.40 22.04 -3.89
CA THR A 68 -1.67 22.94 -2.98
C THR A 68 -2.29 24.33 -2.86
N LYS A 69 -3.16 24.72 -3.80
CA LYS A 69 -3.81 26.03 -3.80
C LYS A 69 -5.25 25.97 -4.29
N ILE A 70 -6.18 25.84 -3.35
CA ILE A 70 -7.63 25.79 -3.56
C ILE A 70 -8.23 27.12 -3.09
N VAL A 71 -8.64 27.97 -4.02
CA VAL A 71 -9.30 29.26 -3.72
C VAL A 71 -10.80 29.10 -3.96
N GLU A 72 -11.61 29.43 -2.95
CA GLU A 72 -13.07 29.31 -3.05
C GLU A 72 -13.60 30.21 -4.19
N GLY A 73 -14.41 29.64 -5.08
CA GLY A 73 -14.95 30.33 -6.25
C GLY A 73 -13.99 30.48 -7.44
N ASP A 74 -12.70 30.13 -7.30
CA ASP A 74 -11.74 30.10 -8.42
C ASP A 74 -11.68 28.70 -9.04
N SER A 75 -11.98 28.61 -10.34
CA SER A 75 -11.96 27.35 -11.08
C SER A 75 -10.71 27.18 -11.94
N THR A 76 -9.77 28.13 -11.91
CA THR A 76 -8.62 28.16 -12.83
C THR A 76 -7.76 26.90 -12.73
N ASN A 77 -7.39 26.47 -11.51
CA ASN A 77 -6.62 25.24 -11.29
C ASN A 77 -7.41 23.98 -11.69
N ALA A 78 -8.70 23.93 -11.38
CA ALA A 78 -9.57 22.81 -11.76
C ALA A 78 -9.72 22.69 -13.29
N VAL A 79 -9.87 23.81 -14.00
CA VAL A 79 -9.93 23.86 -15.47
C VAL A 79 -8.60 23.44 -16.10
N ALA A 80 -7.48 23.92 -15.56
CA ALA A 80 -6.14 23.54 -16.03
C ALA A 80 -5.87 22.04 -15.83
N THR A 81 -6.21 21.51 -14.65
CA THR A 81 -6.10 20.08 -14.32
C THR A 81 -6.92 19.24 -15.27
N ARG A 82 -8.20 19.56 -15.46
CA ARG A 82 -9.07 18.85 -16.40
C ARG A 82 -8.47 18.83 -17.81
N LYS A 83 -8.01 19.97 -18.32
CA LYS A 83 -7.43 20.06 -19.66
C LYS A 83 -6.15 19.22 -19.79
N ALA A 84 -5.27 19.24 -18.79
CA ALA A 84 -4.03 18.46 -18.82
C ALA A 84 -4.31 16.96 -18.74
N ASN A 85 -5.18 16.55 -17.82
CA ASN A 85 -5.58 15.15 -17.66
C ASN A 85 -6.32 14.61 -18.89
N GLU A 86 -7.18 15.42 -19.53
CA GLU A 86 -7.84 15.06 -20.80
C GLU A 86 -6.83 14.83 -21.93
N ALA A 87 -5.79 15.68 -22.05
CA ALA A 87 -4.75 15.52 -23.06
C ALA A 87 -3.92 14.25 -22.80
N PHE A 88 -3.55 13.99 -21.56
CA PHE A 88 -2.80 12.80 -21.18
C PHE A 88 -3.62 11.51 -21.38
N ALA A 89 -4.90 11.51 -20.99
CA ALA A 89 -5.81 10.39 -21.21
C ALA A 89 -6.09 10.14 -22.70
N ALA A 90 -6.19 11.20 -23.51
CA ALA A 90 -6.38 11.07 -24.96
C ALA A 90 -5.17 10.41 -25.63
N PHE A 91 -3.95 10.70 -25.16
CA PHE A 91 -2.73 10.06 -25.66
C PHE A 91 -2.63 8.61 -25.21
N THR A 92 -2.68 8.34 -23.91
CA THR A 92 -2.54 6.99 -23.34
C THR A 92 -3.63 6.04 -23.84
N GLY A 93 -4.86 6.53 -23.94
CA GLY A 93 -6.00 5.79 -24.45
C GLY A 93 -6.14 5.77 -25.97
N SER A 94 -5.24 6.35 -26.75
CA SER A 94 -5.44 6.50 -28.20
C SER A 94 -5.49 5.14 -28.92
N ALA A 95 -6.38 5.03 -29.92
CA ALA A 95 -6.52 3.80 -30.71
C ALA A 95 -5.21 3.42 -31.41
N VAL A 96 -4.41 4.41 -31.84
CA VAL A 96 -3.10 4.18 -32.47
C VAL A 96 -2.15 3.52 -31.47
N ASN A 97 -2.00 4.08 -30.28
CA ASN A 97 -1.09 3.54 -29.27
C ASN A 97 -1.51 2.14 -28.81
N ILE A 98 -2.81 1.94 -28.56
CA ILE A 98 -3.36 0.64 -28.15
C ILE A 98 -3.15 -0.41 -29.24
N ASN A 99 -3.48 -0.10 -30.51
CA ASN A 99 -3.35 -1.06 -31.59
C ASN A 99 -1.89 -1.39 -31.90
N THR A 100 -0.99 -0.42 -31.82
CA THR A 100 0.45 -0.67 -31.99
C THR A 100 0.99 -1.55 -30.88
N ALA A 101 0.65 -1.28 -29.61
CA ALA A 101 1.07 -2.11 -28.49
C ALA A 101 0.54 -3.55 -28.61
N LYS A 102 -0.72 -3.73 -28.99
CA LYS A 102 -1.30 -5.07 -29.28
C LYS A 102 -0.53 -5.78 -30.40
N ALA A 103 -0.29 -5.12 -31.53
CA ALA A 103 0.42 -5.70 -32.67
C ALA A 103 1.87 -6.09 -32.34
N MET A 104 2.54 -5.35 -31.45
CA MET A 104 3.87 -5.69 -30.95
C MET A 104 3.83 -6.91 -30.02
N LEU A 105 2.85 -6.99 -29.14
CA LEU A 105 2.69 -8.13 -28.22
C LEU A 105 2.27 -9.43 -28.92
N GLU A 106 1.67 -9.38 -30.11
CA GLU A 106 1.49 -10.56 -30.97
C GLU A 106 2.83 -11.19 -31.40
N LYS A 107 3.91 -10.41 -31.41
CA LYS A 107 5.28 -10.84 -31.72
C LYS A 107 6.17 -10.90 -30.48
N LYS A 108 5.59 -11.11 -29.29
CA LYS A 108 6.32 -11.06 -28.00
C LYS A 108 7.54 -11.97 -27.92
N ASP A 109 7.55 -13.08 -28.64
CA ASP A 109 8.66 -14.04 -28.74
C ASP A 109 9.90 -13.47 -29.46
N GLN A 110 9.73 -12.36 -30.19
CA GLN A 110 10.80 -11.65 -30.90
C GLN A 110 11.26 -10.38 -30.15
N LEU A 111 10.55 -9.98 -29.09
CA LEU A 111 10.87 -8.79 -28.29
C LEU A 111 11.78 -9.14 -27.11
N THR A 112 12.47 -8.13 -26.57
CA THR A 112 13.15 -8.30 -25.27
C THR A 112 12.12 -8.31 -24.13
N PRO A 113 12.41 -8.93 -22.97
CA PRO A 113 11.51 -8.90 -21.82
C PRO A 113 11.13 -7.47 -21.38
N LEU A 114 12.08 -6.53 -21.45
CA LEU A 114 11.85 -5.13 -21.10
C LEU A 114 10.94 -4.41 -22.11
N GLN A 115 11.03 -4.76 -23.40
CA GLN A 115 10.11 -4.23 -24.42
C GLN A 115 8.69 -4.76 -24.21
N VAL A 116 8.55 -6.07 -23.93
CA VAL A 116 7.25 -6.68 -23.62
C VAL A 116 6.60 -5.94 -22.44
N LYS A 117 7.34 -5.75 -21.35
CA LYS A 117 6.81 -5.08 -20.15
C LYS A 117 6.38 -3.64 -20.40
N GLN A 118 7.11 -2.89 -21.21
CA GLN A 118 6.71 -1.54 -21.60
C GLN A 118 5.43 -1.52 -22.44
N PHE A 119 5.25 -2.46 -23.37
CA PHE A 119 4.00 -2.57 -24.13
C PHE A 119 2.82 -3.00 -23.27
N GLU A 120 3.04 -3.90 -22.30
CA GLU A 120 2.04 -4.26 -21.30
C GLU A 120 1.63 -3.04 -20.45
N ALA A 121 2.60 -2.22 -20.03
CA ALA A 121 2.33 -0.96 -19.31
C ALA A 121 1.52 0.04 -20.16
N ILE A 122 1.79 0.14 -21.47
CA ILE A 122 0.99 0.95 -22.39
C ILE A 122 -0.46 0.45 -22.45
N LEU A 123 -0.67 -0.87 -22.56
CA LEU A 123 -2.01 -1.44 -22.59
C LEU A 123 -2.74 -1.28 -21.26
N TYR A 124 -2.06 -1.47 -20.13
CA TYR A 124 -2.62 -1.24 -18.81
C TYR A 124 -3.07 0.23 -18.66
N SER A 125 -2.20 1.20 -18.94
CA SER A 125 -2.54 2.62 -18.91
C SER A 125 -3.71 2.97 -19.85
N GLY A 126 -3.70 2.43 -21.06
CA GLY A 126 -4.75 2.66 -22.05
C GLY A 126 -6.10 2.02 -21.70
N ALA A 127 -6.11 0.92 -20.95
CA ALA A 127 -7.33 0.19 -20.58
C ALA A 127 -8.24 0.97 -19.64
N ASN A 128 -7.66 1.90 -18.86
CA ASN A 128 -8.44 2.76 -18.00
C ASN A 128 -9.23 3.83 -18.77
N ASN A 129 -8.73 4.33 -19.91
CA ASN A 129 -9.38 5.41 -20.68
C ASN A 129 -9.38 5.20 -22.22
N PRO A 130 -9.83 4.04 -22.72
CA PRO A 130 -9.69 3.67 -24.12
C PRO A 130 -10.56 4.53 -25.06
N GLN A 131 -9.91 5.26 -25.97
CA GLN A 131 -10.55 6.09 -26.99
C GLN A 131 -11.21 5.29 -28.11
N ILE A 132 -11.11 3.95 -28.07
CA ILE A 132 -11.90 3.05 -28.93
C ILE A 132 -13.37 2.95 -28.48
N ILE A 133 -13.68 3.34 -27.23
CA ILE A 133 -15.04 3.38 -26.67
C ILE A 133 -15.29 4.70 -25.90
N PRO A 134 -15.12 5.87 -26.56
CA PRO A 134 -15.07 7.17 -25.88
C PRO A 134 -16.36 7.53 -25.15
N ASP A 135 -17.52 7.04 -25.64
CA ASP A 135 -18.81 7.27 -24.98
C ASP A 135 -18.91 6.56 -23.62
N VAL A 136 -18.36 5.34 -23.50
CA VAL A 136 -18.33 4.58 -22.24
C VAL A 136 -17.39 5.27 -21.25
N VAL A 137 -16.20 5.68 -21.70
CA VAL A 137 -15.22 6.41 -20.88
C VAL A 137 -15.82 7.71 -20.36
N LYS A 138 -16.48 8.49 -21.21
CA LYS A 138 -17.16 9.74 -20.82
C LYS A 138 -18.29 9.48 -19.81
N ALA A 139 -19.10 8.44 -20.02
CA ALA A 139 -20.16 8.06 -19.10
C ALA A 139 -19.59 7.63 -17.73
N ARG A 140 -18.49 6.87 -17.72
CA ARG A 140 -17.79 6.46 -16.49
C ARG A 140 -17.27 7.66 -15.72
N ILE A 141 -16.50 8.55 -16.35
CA ILE A 141 -15.94 9.74 -15.69
C ILE A 141 -17.05 10.60 -15.06
N LYS A 142 -18.15 10.79 -15.79
CA LYS A 142 -19.34 11.48 -15.26
C LYS A 142 -19.90 10.77 -14.02
N ALA A 143 -20.10 9.45 -14.09
CA ALA A 143 -20.61 8.67 -12.97
C ALA A 143 -19.66 8.67 -11.76
N GLU A 144 -18.34 8.66 -11.98
CA GLU A 144 -17.32 8.71 -10.92
C GLU A 144 -17.33 10.07 -10.22
N THR A 145 -17.49 11.15 -11.00
CA THR A 145 -17.63 12.51 -10.47
C THR A 145 -18.89 12.62 -9.62
N GLU A 146 -20.04 12.20 -10.14
CA GLU A 146 -21.32 12.22 -9.42
C GLU A 146 -21.28 11.35 -8.14
N GLN A 147 -20.61 10.20 -8.18
CA GLN A 147 -20.47 9.32 -7.02
C GLN A 147 -19.58 9.96 -5.94
N THR A 148 -18.45 10.53 -6.36
CA THR A 148 -17.49 11.23 -5.49
C THR A 148 -18.14 12.46 -4.85
N GLU A 149 -18.88 13.26 -5.62
CA GLU A 149 -19.62 14.42 -5.12
C GLU A 149 -20.68 14.01 -4.08
N LYS A 150 -21.41 12.91 -4.30
CA LYS A 150 -22.38 12.38 -3.32
C LYS A 150 -21.70 11.91 -2.04
N LEU A 151 -20.57 11.22 -2.15
CA LEU A 151 -19.82 10.69 -1.01
C LEU A 151 -19.25 11.83 -0.16
N TYR A 152 -18.52 12.76 -0.78
CA TYR A 152 -17.82 13.84 -0.08
C TYR A 152 -18.71 15.03 0.26
N GLY A 153 -19.81 15.22 -0.47
CA GLY A 153 -20.83 16.24 -0.19
C GLY A 153 -21.85 15.82 0.87
N PHE A 154 -21.76 14.60 1.42
CA PHE A 154 -22.71 14.12 2.43
C PHE A 154 -22.54 14.85 3.77
N ASP A 155 -23.62 15.46 4.26
CA ASP A 155 -23.68 16.12 5.57
C ASP A 155 -23.97 15.06 6.66
N TYR A 156 -22.92 14.52 7.26
CA TYR A 156 -23.05 13.60 8.39
C TYR A 156 -23.65 14.31 9.59
N ARG A 157 -24.69 13.72 10.19
CA ARG A 157 -25.39 14.31 11.33
C ARG A 157 -25.35 13.39 12.54
N LEU A 158 -25.01 13.96 13.69
CA LEU A 158 -25.08 13.31 14.98
C LEU A 158 -25.86 14.20 15.94
N TYR A 159 -27.01 13.70 16.42
CA TYR A 159 -27.96 14.47 17.24
C TYR A 159 -28.33 15.82 16.60
N GLU A 160 -28.70 15.78 15.32
CA GLU A 160 -29.11 16.94 14.50
C GLU A 160 -28.00 17.99 14.25
N LYS A 161 -26.76 17.70 14.64
CA LYS A 161 -25.60 18.56 14.36
C LYS A 161 -24.75 17.95 13.26
N SER A 162 -24.34 18.78 12.31
CA SER A 162 -23.31 18.42 11.34
C SER A 162 -22.01 18.07 12.06
N VAL A 163 -21.42 16.94 11.70
CA VAL A 163 -20.15 16.44 12.25
C VAL A 163 -19.24 15.99 11.12
N SER A 164 -17.93 16.08 11.31
CA SER A 164 -16.97 15.50 10.37
C SER A 164 -16.81 13.99 10.61
N THR A 165 -16.24 13.30 9.63
CA THR A 165 -15.79 11.90 9.78
C THR A 165 -14.76 11.75 10.90
N ASN A 166 -13.91 12.77 11.11
CA ASN A 166 -12.95 12.80 12.21
C ASN A 166 -13.65 12.92 13.57
N ASP A 167 -14.72 13.71 13.69
CA ASP A 167 -15.49 13.80 14.93
C ASP A 167 -16.15 12.47 15.28
N ILE A 168 -16.69 11.77 14.28
CA ILE A 168 -17.25 10.41 14.43
C ILE A 168 -16.18 9.44 14.92
N ASP A 169 -15.02 9.39 14.26
CA ASP A 169 -13.94 8.48 14.63
C ASP A 169 -13.37 8.83 16.02
N ASN A 170 -13.22 10.11 16.36
CA ASN A 170 -12.79 10.55 17.69
C ASN A 170 -13.77 10.13 18.79
N LEU A 171 -15.08 10.22 18.53
CA LEU A 171 -16.10 9.70 19.44
C LEU A 171 -15.96 8.18 19.60
N LEU A 172 -15.80 7.43 18.50
CA LEU A 172 -15.54 5.99 18.56
C LEU A 172 -14.21 5.64 19.25
N LYS A 173 -13.21 6.52 19.28
CA LYS A 173 -11.96 6.28 20.01
C LYS A 173 -12.09 6.52 21.51
N THR A 174 -12.85 7.54 21.91
CA THR A 174 -12.80 8.08 23.28
C THR A 174 -14.05 7.83 24.14
N GLU A 175 -15.22 7.67 23.53
CA GLU A 175 -16.48 7.54 24.26
C GLU A 175 -16.70 6.10 24.76
N THR A 176 -17.20 5.97 25.98
CA THR A 176 -17.48 4.67 26.64
C THR A 176 -18.97 4.34 26.68
N ASP A 177 -19.86 5.33 26.52
CA ASP A 177 -21.29 5.09 26.41
C ASP A 177 -21.64 4.42 25.06
N VAL A 178 -21.97 3.14 25.12
CA VAL A 178 -22.33 2.31 23.96
C VAL A 178 -23.47 2.90 23.13
N LYS A 179 -24.43 3.60 23.73
CA LYS A 179 -25.53 4.22 22.97
C LYS A 179 -25.03 5.38 22.11
N LYS A 180 -24.11 6.18 22.65
CA LYS A 180 -23.52 7.27 21.87
C LYS A 180 -22.61 6.76 20.77
N ARG A 181 -21.85 5.70 21.05
CA ARG A 181 -21.05 5.00 20.03
C ARG A 181 -21.93 4.43 18.93
N LEU A 182 -23.07 3.83 19.29
CA LEU A 182 -24.05 3.33 18.32
C LEU A 182 -24.59 4.45 17.43
N ALA A 183 -24.95 5.59 18.01
CA ALA A 183 -25.41 6.75 17.24
C ALA A 183 -24.33 7.26 16.27
N ALA A 184 -23.09 7.39 16.71
CA ALA A 184 -21.98 7.79 15.84
C ALA A 184 -21.70 6.76 14.74
N TRP A 185 -21.71 5.47 15.08
CA TRP A 185 -21.54 4.41 14.10
C TRP A 185 -22.67 4.42 13.06
N ASN A 186 -23.93 4.57 13.47
CA ASN A 186 -25.07 4.67 12.56
C ASN A 186 -24.94 5.88 11.62
N ALA A 187 -24.60 7.06 12.17
CA ALA A 187 -24.38 8.28 11.40
C ALA A 187 -23.32 8.05 10.30
N SER A 188 -22.24 7.32 10.62
CA SER A 188 -21.19 6.97 9.65
C SER A 188 -21.69 6.12 8.47
N LYS A 189 -22.84 5.44 8.60
CA LYS A 189 -23.41 4.56 7.58
C LYS A 189 -24.52 5.19 6.75
N GLU A 190 -25.00 6.37 7.11
CA GLU A 190 -26.16 7.01 6.47
C GLU A 190 -25.88 7.44 5.02
N VAL A 191 -24.62 7.61 4.63
CA VAL A 191 -24.23 7.89 3.25
C VAL A 191 -24.49 6.70 2.30
N GLY A 192 -24.38 5.48 2.81
CA GLY A 192 -24.40 4.24 2.01
C GLY A 192 -25.62 4.10 1.07
N PRO A 193 -26.87 4.26 1.55
CA PRO A 193 -28.07 4.18 0.70
C PRO A 193 -28.01 5.07 -0.54
N GLY A 194 -27.51 6.30 -0.42
CA GLY A 194 -27.45 7.27 -1.52
C GLY A 194 -26.41 6.94 -2.60
N LEU A 195 -25.49 6.03 -2.30
CA LEU A 195 -24.37 5.62 -3.16
C LEU A 195 -24.66 4.35 -3.97
N LYS A 196 -25.72 3.59 -3.63
CA LYS A 196 -25.98 2.25 -4.17
C LYS A 196 -26.17 2.22 -5.69
N GLU A 197 -27.08 3.05 -6.22
CA GLU A 197 -27.36 3.08 -7.66
C GLU A 197 -26.16 3.57 -8.47
N GLY A 198 -25.45 4.58 -7.96
CA GLY A 198 -24.25 5.10 -8.61
C GLY A 198 -23.15 4.04 -8.67
N LEU A 199 -22.96 3.27 -7.60
CA LEU A 199 -21.96 2.21 -7.55
C LEU A 199 -22.29 1.05 -8.51
N LEU A 200 -23.55 0.63 -8.61
CA LEU A 200 -23.98 -0.38 -9.58
C LEU A 200 -23.74 0.07 -11.03
N ASN A 201 -24.07 1.32 -11.35
CA ASN A 201 -23.76 1.89 -12.66
C ASN A 201 -22.24 1.93 -12.91
N LEU A 202 -21.45 2.31 -11.90
CA LEU A 202 -19.99 2.32 -11.99
C LEU A 202 -19.40 0.95 -12.24
N ARG A 203 -19.94 -0.12 -11.64
CA ARG A 203 -19.52 -1.50 -11.95
C ARG A 203 -19.60 -1.79 -13.44
N GLU A 204 -20.77 -1.55 -14.03
CA GLU A 204 -21.02 -1.84 -15.43
C GLU A 204 -20.09 -1.02 -16.34
N LEU A 205 -19.90 0.26 -16.03
CA LEU A 205 -19.05 1.16 -16.81
C LEU A 205 -17.57 0.77 -16.69
N ARG A 206 -17.08 0.50 -15.47
CA ARG A 206 -15.69 0.06 -15.22
C ARG A 206 -15.38 -1.26 -15.92
N ASN A 207 -16.25 -2.26 -15.81
CA ASN A 207 -16.09 -3.53 -16.52
C ASN A 207 -16.07 -3.34 -18.04
N LYS A 208 -17.03 -2.61 -18.61
CA LYS A 208 -17.08 -2.34 -20.06
C LYS A 208 -15.85 -1.61 -20.58
N THR A 209 -15.30 -0.69 -19.78
CA THR A 209 -14.08 0.04 -20.12
C THR A 209 -12.92 -0.91 -20.38
N VAL A 210 -12.60 -1.79 -19.41
CA VAL A 210 -11.44 -2.68 -19.51
C VAL A 210 -11.67 -3.87 -20.45
N GLN A 211 -12.92 -4.32 -20.60
CA GLN A 211 -13.29 -5.39 -21.54
C GLN A 211 -12.95 -5.07 -23.01
N SER A 212 -12.93 -3.78 -23.38
CA SER A 212 -12.50 -3.36 -24.71
C SER A 212 -11.01 -3.67 -25.02
N LEU A 213 -10.21 -3.92 -23.98
CA LEU A 213 -8.82 -4.34 -24.08
C LEU A 213 -8.59 -5.81 -23.72
N GLY A 214 -9.65 -6.59 -23.49
CA GLY A 214 -9.58 -8.04 -23.32
C GLY A 214 -9.48 -8.51 -21.87
N TYR A 215 -9.65 -7.63 -20.88
CA TYR A 215 -9.82 -8.02 -19.48
C TYR A 215 -11.25 -8.53 -19.23
N ASP A 216 -11.41 -9.56 -18.40
CA ASP A 216 -12.74 -10.13 -18.09
C ASP A 216 -13.60 -9.14 -17.29
N ASP A 217 -12.99 -8.46 -16.33
CA ASP A 217 -13.63 -7.54 -15.38
C ASP A 217 -12.61 -6.55 -14.80
N TYR A 218 -13.11 -5.54 -14.08
CA TYR A 218 -12.28 -4.47 -13.52
C TYR A 218 -11.31 -4.96 -12.44
N PHE A 219 -11.68 -5.96 -11.63
CA PHE A 219 -10.78 -6.51 -10.61
C PHE A 219 -9.64 -7.31 -11.25
N THR A 220 -9.92 -8.10 -12.29
CA THR A 220 -8.90 -8.79 -13.10
C THR A 220 -7.92 -7.80 -13.75
N TYR A 221 -8.43 -6.67 -14.27
CA TYR A 221 -7.60 -5.59 -14.78
C TYR A 221 -6.65 -5.04 -13.70
N GLN A 222 -7.16 -4.73 -12.51
CA GLN A 222 -6.32 -4.19 -11.42
C GLN A 222 -5.28 -5.20 -10.92
N ALA A 223 -5.64 -6.48 -10.82
CA ALA A 223 -4.71 -7.53 -10.41
C ALA A 223 -3.56 -7.74 -11.42
N SER A 224 -3.80 -7.42 -12.71
CA SER A 224 -2.80 -7.58 -13.76
C SER A 224 -1.59 -6.65 -13.60
N ASP A 225 -1.73 -5.51 -12.90
CA ASP A 225 -0.62 -4.59 -12.57
C ASP A 225 0.46 -5.28 -11.72
N TYR A 226 0.08 -6.32 -10.97
CA TYR A 226 1.00 -7.15 -10.19
C TYR A 226 1.65 -8.27 -11.01
N GLY A 227 1.34 -8.39 -12.30
CA GLY A 227 1.72 -9.55 -13.12
C GLY A 227 1.09 -10.86 -12.61
N MET A 228 -0.11 -10.76 -12.03
CA MET A 228 -0.86 -11.86 -11.44
C MET A 228 -2.23 -12.01 -12.10
N THR A 229 -2.69 -13.24 -12.21
CA THR A 229 -4.10 -13.53 -12.48
C THR A 229 -4.97 -13.19 -11.26
N ARG A 230 -6.26 -12.97 -11.49
CA ARG A 230 -7.26 -12.82 -10.40
C ARG A 230 -7.19 -13.96 -9.38
N ALA A 231 -7.04 -15.19 -9.85
CA ALA A 231 -6.98 -16.37 -8.98
C ALA A 231 -5.74 -16.35 -8.08
N GLU A 232 -4.55 -16.08 -8.65
CA GLU A 232 -3.32 -15.97 -7.85
C GLU A 232 -3.42 -14.86 -6.79
N MET A 233 -4.01 -13.71 -7.14
CA MET A 233 -4.18 -12.60 -6.20
C MET A 233 -5.09 -13.00 -5.03
N MET A 234 -6.25 -13.60 -5.32
CA MET A 234 -7.18 -14.02 -4.28
C MET A 234 -6.65 -15.17 -3.44
N ASP A 235 -5.93 -16.12 -4.03
CA ASP A 235 -5.28 -17.21 -3.31
C ASP A 235 -4.22 -16.66 -2.33
N LEU A 236 -3.43 -15.66 -2.75
CA LEU A 236 -2.46 -14.98 -1.89
C LEU A 236 -3.15 -14.25 -0.72
N MET A 237 -4.26 -13.54 -0.98
CA MET A 237 -5.03 -12.86 0.07
C MET A 237 -5.60 -13.85 1.10
N GLN A 238 -6.11 -15.00 0.63
CA GLN A 238 -6.62 -16.07 1.49
C GLN A 238 -5.51 -16.75 2.28
N GLN A 239 -4.34 -16.98 1.66
CA GLN A 239 -3.16 -17.52 2.33
C GLN A 239 -2.70 -16.61 3.48
N ILE A 240 -2.54 -15.31 3.23
CA ILE A 240 -2.13 -14.32 4.24
C ILE A 240 -3.11 -14.32 5.42
N ASN A 241 -4.42 -14.31 5.13
CA ASN A 241 -5.46 -14.40 6.17
C ASN A 241 -5.34 -15.69 6.99
N LYS A 242 -5.12 -16.83 6.33
CA LYS A 242 -4.99 -18.14 6.99
C LYS A 242 -3.77 -18.22 7.90
N GLU A 243 -2.63 -17.73 7.43
CA GLU A 243 -1.37 -17.72 8.20
C GLU A 243 -1.46 -16.84 9.44
N LEU A 244 -2.13 -15.68 9.34
CA LEU A 244 -2.31 -14.75 10.44
C LEU A 244 -3.45 -15.14 11.40
N ARG A 245 -4.40 -15.98 10.96
CA ARG A 245 -5.62 -16.33 11.72
C ARG A 245 -5.39 -16.74 13.17
N PRO A 246 -4.36 -17.56 13.53
CA PRO A 246 -4.13 -17.92 14.92
C PRO A 246 -3.86 -16.71 15.82
N LEU A 247 -3.05 -15.74 15.36
CA LEU A 247 -2.76 -14.53 16.11
C LEU A 247 -3.99 -13.63 16.19
N TYR A 248 -4.66 -13.42 15.06
CA TYR A 248 -5.87 -12.61 15.01
C TYR A 248 -6.98 -13.13 15.92
N ARG A 249 -7.16 -14.46 16.00
CA ARG A 249 -8.14 -15.07 16.90
C ARG A 249 -7.88 -14.76 18.37
N GLU A 250 -6.62 -14.82 18.81
CA GLU A 250 -6.24 -14.45 20.17
C GLU A 250 -6.49 -12.96 20.43
N LEU A 251 -6.12 -12.10 19.47
CA LEU A 251 -6.33 -10.66 19.56
C LEU A 251 -7.82 -10.27 19.58
N HIS A 252 -8.63 -10.89 18.74
CA HIS A 252 -10.09 -10.73 18.71
C HIS A 252 -10.75 -11.18 20.02
N THR A 253 -10.32 -12.33 20.56
CA THR A 253 -10.82 -12.83 21.85
C THR A 253 -10.45 -11.88 22.98
N TYR A 254 -9.21 -11.37 22.99
CA TYR A 254 -8.78 -10.35 23.93
C TYR A 254 -9.67 -9.10 23.82
N ALA A 255 -9.82 -8.55 22.61
CA ALA A 255 -10.61 -7.36 22.36
C ALA A 255 -12.07 -7.50 22.78
N ARG A 256 -12.73 -8.63 22.48
CA ARG A 256 -14.12 -8.91 22.90
C ARG A 256 -14.33 -8.77 24.39
N TYR A 257 -13.43 -9.36 25.18
CA TYR A 257 -13.55 -9.38 26.63
C TYR A 257 -13.14 -8.04 27.26
N GLU A 258 -12.09 -7.38 26.76
CA GLU A 258 -11.70 -6.07 27.27
C GLU A 258 -12.74 -5.00 26.94
N LEU A 259 -13.32 -5.01 25.73
CA LEU A 259 -14.39 -4.08 25.36
C LEU A 259 -15.68 -4.37 26.14
N ALA A 260 -16.05 -5.64 26.33
CA ALA A 260 -17.19 -6.00 27.17
C ALA A 260 -17.02 -5.47 28.60
N LYS A 261 -15.82 -5.61 29.18
CA LYS A 261 -15.47 -5.06 30.49
C LYS A 261 -15.55 -3.53 30.50
N GLN A 262 -14.94 -2.87 29.51
CA GLN A 262 -14.94 -1.40 29.37
C GLN A 262 -16.36 -0.84 29.28
N TYR A 263 -17.27 -1.55 28.62
CA TYR A 263 -18.65 -1.13 28.41
C TYR A 263 -19.65 -1.69 29.44
N GLY A 264 -19.17 -2.41 30.46
CA GLY A 264 -20.02 -2.97 31.52
C GLY A 264 -20.99 -4.07 31.06
N VAL A 265 -20.66 -4.76 29.96
CA VAL A 265 -21.47 -5.84 29.39
C VAL A 265 -21.12 -7.17 30.06
N LYS A 266 -22.10 -7.79 30.73
CA LYS A 266 -21.90 -9.01 31.53
C LYS A 266 -21.68 -10.26 30.68
N GLU A 267 -22.40 -10.39 29.58
CA GLU A 267 -22.31 -11.52 28.66
C GLU A 267 -21.51 -11.10 27.44
N VAL A 268 -20.30 -11.66 27.30
CA VAL A 268 -19.43 -11.33 26.18
C VAL A 268 -20.02 -11.92 24.90
N PRO A 269 -20.39 -11.09 23.91
CA PRO A 269 -21.03 -11.57 22.68
C PRO A 269 -20.05 -12.43 21.89
N ASP A 270 -20.52 -13.38 21.08
CA ASP A 270 -19.65 -14.27 20.30
C ASP A 270 -18.83 -13.52 19.23
N TYR A 271 -19.33 -12.40 18.73
CA TYR A 271 -18.66 -11.55 17.75
C TYR A 271 -18.60 -10.12 18.28
N LEU A 272 -17.67 -9.32 17.79
CA LEU A 272 -17.57 -7.90 18.15
C LEU A 272 -18.71 -7.11 17.49
N PRO A 273 -19.58 -6.41 18.24
CA PRO A 273 -20.49 -5.45 17.64
C PRO A 273 -19.69 -4.30 17.00
N ALA A 274 -19.98 -3.92 15.76
CA ALA A 274 -19.14 -2.98 15.00
C ALA A 274 -18.94 -1.61 15.67
N HIS A 275 -19.93 -1.11 16.41
CA HIS A 275 -19.81 0.14 17.19
C HIS A 275 -18.96 0.03 18.46
N TRP A 276 -18.50 -1.16 18.87
CA TRP A 276 -17.60 -1.33 20.02
C TRP A 276 -16.15 -1.03 19.67
N VAL A 277 -15.72 -1.30 18.44
CA VAL A 277 -14.33 -1.04 18.02
C VAL A 277 -14.12 0.45 17.72
N PRO A 278 -12.89 0.99 17.89
CA PRO A 278 -12.64 2.44 17.82
C PRO A 278 -12.46 2.97 16.39
N ASN A 279 -13.14 2.37 15.42
CA ASN A 279 -13.12 2.76 14.02
C ASN A 279 -14.43 2.34 13.34
N ARG A 280 -14.97 3.19 12.45
CA ARG A 280 -16.28 2.96 11.82
C ARG A 280 -16.37 1.72 10.90
N TRP A 281 -15.25 1.14 10.48
CA TRP A 281 -15.18 -0.13 9.74
C TRP A 281 -14.44 -1.24 10.51
N GLY A 282 -13.92 -0.94 11.70
CA GLY A 282 -13.10 -1.86 12.48
C GLY A 282 -11.76 -2.21 11.81
N GLN A 283 -11.20 -1.32 10.99
CA GLN A 283 -9.90 -1.55 10.33
C GLN A 283 -8.69 -1.25 11.24
N ASP A 284 -8.87 -0.43 12.28
CA ASP A 284 -7.83 -0.08 13.27
C ASP A 284 -8.45 -0.06 14.67
N TRP A 285 -7.82 -0.77 15.61
CA TRP A 285 -8.23 -0.90 17.01
C TRP A 285 -7.19 -0.33 17.98
N SER A 286 -6.13 0.33 17.49
CA SER A 286 -4.96 0.74 18.27
C SER A 286 -5.30 1.65 19.45
N SER A 287 -6.36 2.45 19.32
CA SER A 287 -6.85 3.36 20.38
C SER A 287 -7.46 2.65 21.60
N MET A 288 -7.60 1.32 21.57
CA MET A 288 -7.98 0.52 22.74
C MET A 288 -6.87 0.49 23.80
N VAL A 289 -5.61 0.72 23.42
CA VAL A 289 -4.45 0.59 24.29
C VAL A 289 -3.66 1.88 24.29
N ASN A 290 -3.41 2.41 25.49
CA ASN A 290 -2.45 3.47 25.71
C ASN A 290 -1.16 2.86 26.26
N VAL A 291 -0.03 3.12 25.61
CA VAL A 291 1.28 2.65 26.05
C VAL A 291 1.92 3.76 26.86
N GLU A 292 2.05 3.54 28.17
CA GLU A 292 2.74 4.47 29.06
C GLU A 292 4.27 4.37 28.88
N GLY A 293 4.98 5.48 29.09
CA GLY A 293 6.44 5.48 29.28
C GLY A 293 7.26 6.34 28.32
N ILE A 294 6.72 6.76 27.17
CA ILE A 294 7.41 7.67 26.23
C ILE A 294 6.42 8.74 25.71
N ASP A 295 6.66 10.00 26.06
CA ASP A 295 5.96 11.16 25.49
C ASP A 295 6.83 11.78 24.38
N LEU A 296 6.75 11.16 23.19
CA LEU A 296 7.52 11.60 22.04
C LEU A 296 7.07 12.98 21.55
N ASP A 297 5.79 13.31 21.71
CA ASP A 297 5.24 14.62 21.33
C ASP A 297 5.88 15.75 22.13
N ALA A 298 6.06 15.57 23.45
CA ALA A 298 6.76 16.54 24.27
C ALA A 298 8.23 16.75 23.86
N ALA A 299 8.91 15.68 23.42
CA ALA A 299 10.30 15.74 22.95
C ALA A 299 10.44 16.38 21.56
N LEU A 300 9.48 16.15 20.66
CA LEU A 300 9.48 16.65 19.29
C LEU A 300 9.01 18.10 19.19
N LYS A 301 8.05 18.52 20.00
CA LYS A 301 7.49 19.88 20.00
C LYS A 301 8.55 21.00 19.99
N PRO A 302 9.60 20.99 20.84
CA PRO A 302 10.63 22.04 20.82
C PRO A 302 11.60 21.95 19.62
N LYS A 303 11.62 20.85 18.86
CA LYS A 303 12.48 20.69 17.66
C LYS A 303 11.91 21.42 16.44
N GLY A 304 10.59 21.54 16.34
CA GLY A 304 9.90 22.18 15.23
C GLY A 304 9.76 21.29 13.99
N ALA A 305 8.83 21.66 13.09
CA ALA A 305 8.47 20.87 11.92
C ALA A 305 9.62 20.73 10.89
N GLU A 306 10.44 21.76 10.71
CA GLU A 306 11.58 21.70 9.79
C GLU A 306 12.60 20.63 10.20
N TRP A 307 12.78 20.45 11.51
CA TRP A 307 13.68 19.44 12.05
C TRP A 307 13.21 18.01 11.72
N LEU A 308 11.90 17.74 11.72
CA LEU A 308 11.34 16.44 11.32
C LEU A 308 11.75 16.08 9.88
N VAL A 309 11.56 17.00 8.94
CA VAL A 309 11.91 16.79 7.52
C VAL A 309 13.41 16.59 7.35
N GLN A 310 14.23 17.41 8.00
CA GLN A 310 15.69 17.28 7.97
C GLN A 310 16.16 15.97 8.62
N GLN A 311 15.50 15.49 9.68
CA GLN A 311 15.82 14.19 10.26
C GLN A 311 15.45 13.04 9.34
N GLY A 312 14.33 13.13 8.63
CA GLY A 312 13.96 12.19 7.59
C GLY A 312 15.08 12.06 6.55
N GLU A 313 15.51 13.16 5.92
CA GLU A 313 16.64 13.15 4.98
C GLU A 313 17.93 12.60 5.61
N ARG A 314 18.26 13.03 6.83
CA ARG A 314 19.44 12.57 7.56
C ARG A 314 19.40 11.05 7.78
N PHE A 315 18.22 10.47 8.01
CA PHE A 315 18.06 9.03 8.14
C PHE A 315 18.51 8.33 6.86
N TYR A 316 17.90 8.65 5.72
CA TYR A 316 18.21 8.00 4.43
C TYR A 316 19.66 8.24 3.99
N THR A 317 20.16 9.47 4.10
CA THR A 317 21.55 9.79 3.75
C THR A 317 22.54 9.02 4.62
N SER A 318 22.24 8.74 5.90
CA SER A 318 23.06 7.88 6.76
C SER A 318 23.17 6.44 6.25
N LEU A 319 22.15 5.95 5.53
CA LEU A 319 22.16 4.64 4.88
C LEU A 319 22.93 4.66 3.54
N GLY A 320 23.36 5.82 3.07
CA GLY A 320 24.07 5.99 1.79
C GLY A 320 23.16 6.26 0.60
N PHE A 321 21.93 6.73 0.82
CA PHE A 321 21.14 7.39 -0.22
C PHE A 321 21.67 8.81 -0.49
N PRO A 322 21.44 9.39 -1.67
CA PRO A 322 21.83 10.77 -1.95
C PRO A 322 21.03 11.78 -1.12
N GLU A 323 21.51 13.02 -1.05
CA GLU A 323 20.68 14.15 -0.58
C GLU A 323 19.54 14.39 -1.58
N MET A 324 18.39 14.85 -1.08
CA MET A 324 17.28 15.26 -1.92
C MET A 324 17.66 16.52 -2.72
N PRO A 325 17.12 16.70 -3.94
CA PRO A 325 17.40 17.89 -4.72
C PRO A 325 16.87 19.14 -4.02
N LYS A 326 17.58 20.28 -4.17
CA LYS A 326 17.13 21.57 -3.59
C LYS A 326 15.72 21.99 -4.01
N THR A 327 15.27 21.50 -5.17
CA THR A 327 13.90 21.71 -5.67
C THR A 327 12.85 21.04 -4.79
N PHE A 328 13.17 19.91 -4.13
CA PHE A 328 12.27 19.28 -3.16
C PHE A 328 11.85 20.29 -2.09
N TYR A 329 12.82 20.93 -1.44
CA TYR A 329 12.55 21.90 -0.37
C TYR A 329 11.85 23.17 -0.84
N THR A 330 12.14 23.64 -2.05
CA THR A 330 11.61 24.92 -2.55
C THR A 330 10.27 24.79 -3.26
N LYS A 331 9.92 23.61 -3.78
CA LYS A 331 8.65 23.37 -4.50
C LYS A 331 7.63 22.56 -3.70
N SER A 332 8.04 21.82 -2.68
CA SER A 332 7.12 21.03 -1.84
C SER A 332 6.23 21.91 -0.95
N SER A 333 5.04 21.41 -0.62
CA SER A 333 4.14 22.02 0.37
C SER A 333 4.26 21.24 1.68
N LEU A 334 5.32 21.47 2.45
CA LEU A 334 5.68 20.61 3.59
C LEU A 334 4.93 20.95 4.89
N TYR A 335 4.54 22.22 5.08
CA TYR A 335 4.04 22.72 6.38
C TYR A 335 2.58 23.18 6.31
N PRO A 336 1.86 23.23 7.44
CA PRO A 336 0.52 23.78 7.50
C PRO A 336 0.45 25.18 6.90
N LEU A 337 -0.71 25.54 6.33
CA LEU A 337 -0.92 26.89 5.83
C LEU A 337 -0.86 27.90 6.99
N PRO A 338 -0.28 29.10 6.79
CA PRO A 338 -0.33 30.15 7.79
C PRO A 338 -1.77 30.48 8.21
N ALA A 339 -1.94 30.85 9.48
CA ALA A 339 -3.24 31.29 9.97
C ALA A 339 -3.76 32.47 9.12
N GLY A 340 -5.02 32.38 8.67
CA GLY A 340 -5.64 33.40 7.83
C GLY A 340 -5.32 33.32 6.34
N ALA A 341 -4.67 32.24 5.86
CA ALA A 341 -4.54 31.98 4.43
C ALA A 341 -5.92 32.02 3.73
N ASN A 342 -6.01 32.74 2.62
CA ASN A 342 -7.23 32.89 1.82
C ASN A 342 -7.43 31.76 0.81
N TYR A 343 -6.72 30.64 1.00
CA TYR A 343 -6.81 29.44 0.18
C TYR A 343 -6.62 28.22 1.08
N LYS A 344 -7.06 27.06 0.60
CA LYS A 344 -6.90 25.75 1.24
C LYS A 344 -5.92 24.90 0.45
N LYS A 345 -5.46 23.82 1.06
CA LYS A 345 -4.71 22.75 0.39
C LYS A 345 -5.28 21.40 0.82
N ASN A 346 -4.97 20.36 0.06
CA ASN A 346 -5.25 18.97 0.45
C ASN A 346 -4.56 18.69 1.81
N ASN A 347 -5.27 17.99 2.70
CA ASN A 347 -4.79 17.67 4.04
C ASN A 347 -4.17 16.27 4.15
N HIS A 348 -4.29 15.45 3.12
CA HIS A 348 -3.66 14.12 3.06
C HIS A 348 -2.19 14.25 2.65
N ALA A 349 -1.30 13.56 3.37
CA ALA A 349 0.11 13.49 3.02
C ALA A 349 0.30 12.74 1.69
N SER A 350 1.23 13.18 0.84
CA SER A 350 1.55 12.48 -0.40
C SER A 350 2.93 12.86 -0.94
N ALA A 351 3.53 11.94 -1.70
CA ALA A 351 4.73 12.15 -2.49
C ALA A 351 4.41 12.13 -3.98
N TRP A 352 5.17 12.91 -4.76
CA TRP A 352 4.92 13.14 -6.18
C TRP A 352 6.23 13.05 -6.97
N HIS A 353 6.23 12.21 -8.01
CA HIS A 353 7.30 12.15 -9.01
C HIS A 353 6.89 12.96 -10.23
N MET A 354 7.05 14.28 -10.16
CA MET A 354 6.34 15.26 -11.00
C MET A 354 6.60 15.12 -12.50
N ASP A 355 7.82 14.74 -12.88
CA ASP A 355 8.25 14.65 -14.28
C ASP A 355 8.73 13.25 -14.67
N LEU A 356 8.53 12.27 -13.79
CA LEU A 356 9.14 10.94 -13.87
C LEU A 356 10.66 11.00 -14.03
N ASP A 357 11.32 12.07 -13.62
CA ASP A 357 12.77 12.24 -13.68
C ASP A 357 13.31 12.89 -12.38
N GLN A 358 13.67 14.17 -12.38
CA GLN A 358 14.39 14.80 -11.27
C GLN A 358 13.50 15.64 -10.34
N ASP A 359 12.27 15.99 -10.74
CA ASP A 359 11.37 16.81 -9.94
C ASP A 359 10.53 15.92 -9.02
N VAL A 360 10.95 15.82 -7.76
CA VAL A 360 10.23 15.12 -6.69
C VAL A 360 9.73 16.13 -5.66
N ARG A 361 8.49 15.95 -5.20
CA ARG A 361 7.84 16.85 -4.23
C ARG A 361 7.04 16.05 -3.21
N SER A 362 6.81 16.65 -2.06
CA SER A 362 5.88 16.11 -1.07
C SER A 362 4.89 17.17 -0.60
N LEU A 363 3.62 16.79 -0.53
CA LEU A 363 2.55 17.58 0.06
C LEU A 363 2.30 16.99 1.46
N MET A 364 2.68 17.73 2.49
CA MET A 364 2.49 17.36 3.89
C MET A 364 1.98 18.56 4.67
N SER A 365 1.58 18.38 5.92
CA SER A 365 1.27 19.46 6.84
C SER A 365 2.01 19.22 8.15
N VAL A 366 3.33 19.04 8.06
CA VAL A 366 4.20 18.60 9.15
C VAL A 366 4.03 19.49 10.39
N GLU A 367 3.62 18.88 11.49
CA GLU A 367 3.61 19.45 12.83
C GLU A 367 4.63 18.70 13.71
N PRO A 368 5.20 19.33 14.75
CA PRO A 368 6.25 18.69 15.56
C PRO A 368 5.66 17.70 16.59
N ASN A 369 5.08 16.59 16.12
CA ASN A 369 4.52 15.50 16.92
C ASN A 369 4.93 14.13 16.34
N SER A 370 4.63 13.06 17.08
CA SER A 370 5.02 11.68 16.75
C SER A 370 4.38 11.17 15.46
N GLU A 371 3.11 11.47 15.22
CA GLU A 371 2.39 11.12 14.00
C GLU A 371 3.08 11.66 12.75
N TRP A 372 3.44 12.96 12.74
CA TRP A 372 4.16 13.58 11.63
C TRP A 372 5.61 13.16 11.55
N TYR A 373 6.25 12.77 12.66
CA TYR A 373 7.60 12.22 12.61
C TYR A 373 7.62 10.89 11.85
N GLU A 374 6.70 9.97 12.16
CA GLU A 374 6.52 8.72 11.42
C GLU A 374 6.12 8.97 9.96
N THR A 375 5.08 9.80 9.76
CA THR A 375 4.55 10.13 8.42
C THR A 375 5.62 10.76 7.53
N THR A 376 6.45 11.66 8.06
CA THR A 376 7.54 12.27 7.27
C THR A 376 8.54 11.23 6.80
N HIS A 377 8.92 10.24 7.64
CA HIS A 377 9.82 9.17 7.21
C HIS A 377 9.17 8.25 6.15
N HIS A 378 7.86 8.03 6.26
CA HIS A 378 7.06 7.30 5.29
C HIS A 378 7.03 8.01 3.93
N GLU A 379 6.63 9.28 3.88
CA GLU A 379 6.53 10.05 2.63
C GLU A 379 7.89 10.20 1.94
N LEU A 380 8.96 10.39 2.72
CA LEU A 380 10.30 10.41 2.15
C LEU A 380 10.72 9.04 1.58
N GLY A 381 10.13 7.94 2.03
CA GLY A 381 10.36 6.61 1.44
C GLY A 381 9.94 6.56 -0.01
N HIS A 382 8.79 7.15 -0.34
CA HIS A 382 8.36 7.32 -1.73
C HIS A 382 9.34 8.19 -2.52
N ILE A 383 9.76 9.33 -1.97
CA ILE A 383 10.74 10.24 -2.62
C ILE A 383 12.04 9.50 -2.95
N TYR A 384 12.58 8.74 -2.00
CA TYR A 384 13.80 7.97 -2.21
C TYR A 384 13.59 6.80 -3.18
N TYR A 385 12.40 6.21 -3.24
CA TYR A 385 12.05 5.23 -4.26
C TYR A 385 12.04 5.87 -5.66
N TYR A 386 11.39 7.03 -5.82
CA TYR A 386 11.39 7.82 -7.06
C TYR A 386 12.81 8.09 -7.56
N MET A 387 13.66 8.62 -6.69
CA MET A 387 15.05 8.92 -7.01
C MET A 387 15.85 7.66 -7.36
N THR A 388 15.55 6.51 -6.76
CA THR A 388 16.34 5.28 -6.93
C THR A 388 16.00 4.55 -8.23
N TYR A 389 14.72 4.42 -8.59
CA TYR A 389 14.35 3.82 -9.88
C TYR A 389 14.50 4.81 -11.05
N THR A 390 14.78 6.08 -10.80
CA THR A 390 15.11 7.05 -11.87
C THR A 390 16.55 6.84 -12.31
N ASN A 391 16.77 5.82 -13.12
CA ASN A 391 18.08 5.42 -13.62
C ASN A 391 17.99 4.95 -15.09
N PRO A 392 19.13 4.72 -15.77
CA PRO A 392 19.15 4.34 -17.18
C PRO A 392 18.53 2.97 -17.50
N ASP A 393 18.48 2.06 -16.52
CA ASP A 393 17.99 0.70 -16.71
C ASP A 393 16.46 0.59 -16.56
N VAL A 394 15.81 1.65 -16.05
CA VAL A 394 14.36 1.74 -15.86
C VAL A 394 13.77 2.77 -16.84
N PRO A 395 13.13 2.31 -17.94
CA PRO A 395 12.44 3.18 -18.88
C PRO A 395 11.35 4.02 -18.20
N VAL A 396 11.04 5.18 -18.75
CA VAL A 396 10.04 6.13 -18.20
C VAL A 396 8.71 5.44 -17.85
N LEU A 397 8.24 4.53 -18.70
CA LEU A 397 6.98 3.82 -18.52
C LEU A 397 6.97 2.85 -17.32
N LEU A 398 8.15 2.51 -16.79
CA LEU A 398 8.35 1.58 -15.68
C LEU A 398 8.94 2.28 -14.44
N ARG A 399 8.99 3.62 -14.45
CA ARG A 399 9.40 4.45 -13.30
C ARG A 399 8.29 4.52 -12.25
N GLY A 400 8.10 3.40 -11.56
CA GLY A 400 7.21 3.20 -10.42
C GLY A 400 7.81 2.18 -9.46
N GLY A 401 7.16 1.95 -8.31
CA GLY A 401 7.51 0.80 -7.47
C GLY A 401 7.33 -0.52 -8.23
N ALA A 402 7.88 -1.62 -7.71
CA ALA A 402 7.70 -2.94 -8.34
C ALA A 402 6.21 -3.29 -8.55
N ASN A 403 5.36 -2.76 -7.68
CA ASN A 403 3.92 -2.53 -7.80
C ASN A 403 3.51 -1.50 -6.72
N ARG A 404 2.21 -1.16 -6.61
CA ARG A 404 1.70 -0.21 -5.59
C ARG A 404 2.05 -0.65 -4.16
N ALA A 405 1.89 -1.93 -3.81
CA ALA A 405 2.20 -2.44 -2.47
C ALA A 405 3.67 -2.27 -2.07
N TYR A 406 4.62 -2.43 -2.99
CA TYR A 406 6.04 -2.17 -2.71
C TYR A 406 6.31 -0.72 -2.37
N HIS A 407 5.65 0.18 -3.08
CA HIS A 407 5.82 1.61 -2.88
C HIS A 407 5.38 2.01 -1.46
N GLU A 408 4.21 1.54 -1.05
CA GLU A 408 3.68 1.68 0.32
C GLU A 408 4.56 0.97 1.36
N ALA A 409 5.03 -0.25 1.06
CA ALA A 409 5.83 -1.04 2.00
C ALA A 409 7.14 -0.34 2.38
N ILE A 410 7.83 0.29 1.41
CA ILE A 410 9.05 1.04 1.66
C ILE A 410 8.77 2.26 2.56
N GLY A 411 7.71 3.02 2.27
CA GLY A 411 7.29 4.13 3.13
C GLY A 411 7.01 3.64 4.56
N SER A 412 6.12 2.66 4.72
CA SER A 412 5.75 2.14 6.04
C SER A 412 6.93 1.53 6.79
N LEU A 413 7.86 0.85 6.09
CA LEU A 413 9.07 0.27 6.69
C LEU A 413 9.93 1.35 7.34
N MET A 414 10.05 2.49 6.66
CA MET A 414 10.90 3.58 7.12
C MET A 414 10.21 4.41 8.21
N GLY A 415 8.89 4.53 8.17
CA GLY A 415 8.09 5.00 9.32
C GLY A 415 8.30 4.13 10.56
N LEU A 416 8.15 2.81 10.43
CA LEU A 416 8.40 1.85 11.53
C LEU A 416 9.83 1.97 12.05
N ALA A 417 10.83 2.01 11.16
CA ALA A 417 12.24 2.10 11.52
C ALA A 417 12.57 3.39 12.29
N ALA A 418 11.93 4.52 11.93
CA ALA A 418 12.09 5.79 12.62
C ALA A 418 11.53 5.75 14.06
N MET A 419 10.50 4.93 14.30
CA MET A 419 9.84 4.81 15.60
C MET A 419 10.50 3.79 16.53
N GLN A 420 11.55 3.07 16.06
CA GLN A 420 12.27 2.10 16.88
C GLN A 420 13.03 2.77 18.03
N LYS A 421 12.85 2.25 19.25
CA LYS A 421 13.44 2.83 20.47
C LYS A 421 14.95 3.08 20.38
N PRO A 422 15.78 2.16 19.87
CA PRO A 422 17.22 2.41 19.84
C PRO A 422 17.59 3.63 18.98
N PHE A 423 16.84 3.90 17.91
CA PHE A 423 17.05 5.09 17.09
C PHE A 423 16.55 6.36 17.77
N LEU A 424 15.34 6.32 18.35
CA LEU A 424 14.82 7.45 19.15
C LEU A 424 15.78 7.83 20.28
N ALA A 425 16.40 6.85 20.93
CA ALA A 425 17.39 7.06 21.98
C ALA A 425 18.72 7.64 21.44
N GLU A 426 19.16 7.23 20.24
CA GLU A 426 20.34 7.81 19.58
C GLU A 426 20.14 9.30 19.24
N LEU A 427 18.91 9.70 18.92
CA LEU A 427 18.54 11.10 18.71
C LEU A 427 18.32 11.89 20.01
N ASN A 428 18.40 11.24 21.17
CA ASN A 428 18.01 11.80 22.48
C ASN A 428 16.56 12.31 22.50
N LEU A 429 15.66 11.62 21.77
CA LEU A 429 14.21 11.85 21.86
C LEU A 429 13.60 11.10 23.04
N ILE A 430 14.25 10.02 23.48
CA ILE A 430 13.91 9.26 24.67
C ILE A 430 15.18 8.96 25.47
N GLU A 431 15.03 8.70 26.77
CA GLU A 431 16.12 8.20 27.61
C GLU A 431 16.56 6.80 27.16
N LYS A 432 17.86 6.51 27.20
CA LYS A 432 18.42 5.24 26.71
C LYS A 432 17.90 4.02 27.48
N ASP A 433 17.56 4.22 28.75
CA ASP A 433 17.01 3.21 29.66
C ASP A 433 15.51 3.40 29.92
N ALA A 434 14.82 4.18 29.08
CA ALA A 434 13.38 4.38 29.17
C ALA A 434 12.66 3.02 29.21
N LYS A 435 12.01 2.71 30.34
CA LYS A 435 11.31 1.45 30.52
C LYS A 435 10.02 1.45 29.71
N THR A 436 10.13 0.75 28.60
CA THR A 436 9.10 0.27 27.71
C THR A 436 8.15 -0.79 28.29
N ASP A 437 6.81 -0.69 28.33
CA ASP A 437 6.02 -1.93 28.34
C ASP A 437 5.98 -2.49 26.91
N GLU A 438 6.97 -3.33 26.58
CA GLU A 438 7.14 -3.91 25.24
C GLU A 438 5.93 -4.73 24.78
N VAL A 439 5.26 -5.41 25.71
CA VAL A 439 4.08 -6.21 25.38
C VAL A 439 2.91 -5.30 25.03
N GLN A 440 2.73 -4.18 25.75
CA GLN A 440 1.69 -3.19 25.39
C GLN A 440 2.01 -2.46 24.08
N SER A 441 3.29 -2.18 23.79
CA SER A 441 3.71 -1.66 22.48
C SER A 441 3.34 -2.62 21.36
N LEU A 442 3.73 -3.90 21.48
CA LEU A 442 3.37 -4.93 20.50
C LEU A 442 1.85 -5.10 20.38
N LEU A 443 1.12 -5.02 21.49
CA LEU A 443 -0.35 -5.08 21.46
C LEU A 443 -0.94 -3.91 20.68
N LYS A 444 -0.47 -2.68 20.90
CA LYS A 444 -0.92 -1.49 20.17
C LYS A 444 -0.61 -1.60 18.67
N GLU A 445 0.59 -2.06 18.32
CA GLU A 445 0.98 -2.31 16.92
C GLU A 445 0.12 -3.40 16.28
N ALA A 446 -0.14 -4.52 16.98
CA ALA A 446 -0.99 -5.59 16.48
C ALA A 446 -2.44 -5.14 16.28
N LEU A 447 -2.95 -4.30 17.18
CA LEU A 447 -4.27 -3.66 17.05
C LEU A 447 -4.34 -2.65 15.90
N SER A 448 -3.23 -2.35 15.22
CA SER A 448 -3.22 -1.63 13.95
C SER A 448 -2.95 -2.60 12.79
N TYR A 449 -1.75 -3.16 12.70
CA TYR A 449 -1.30 -3.97 11.56
C TYR A 449 -2.04 -5.32 11.45
N VAL A 450 -2.16 -6.09 12.53
CA VAL A 450 -2.76 -7.44 12.50
C VAL A 450 -4.26 -7.37 12.27
N THR A 451 -4.95 -6.39 12.87
CA THR A 451 -6.39 -6.20 12.70
C THR A 451 -6.78 -5.68 11.32
N PHE A 452 -5.86 -5.00 10.65
CA PHE A 452 -6.08 -4.46 9.32
C PHE A 452 -6.09 -5.54 8.24
N ILE A 453 -5.29 -6.60 8.37
CA ILE A 453 -5.19 -7.67 7.36
C ILE A 453 -6.54 -8.34 7.06
N PRO A 454 -7.36 -8.79 8.04
CA PRO A 454 -8.67 -9.36 7.73
C PRO A 454 -9.65 -8.38 7.10
N PHE A 455 -9.49 -7.07 7.33
CA PHE A 455 -10.28 -6.05 6.66
C PHE A 455 -9.84 -5.87 5.21
N SER A 456 -8.54 -5.65 4.97
CA SER A 456 -8.00 -5.35 3.65
C SER A 456 -7.99 -6.59 2.75
N ALA A 457 -7.23 -7.64 3.10
CA ALA A 457 -7.12 -8.86 2.30
C ALA A 457 -8.40 -9.72 2.34
N GLY A 458 -9.18 -9.61 3.42
CA GLY A 458 -10.43 -10.37 3.58
C GLY A 458 -11.62 -9.59 3.02
N VAL A 459 -12.20 -8.71 3.84
CA VAL A 459 -13.50 -8.06 3.55
C VAL A 459 -13.47 -7.25 2.26
N MET A 460 -12.50 -6.36 2.10
CA MET A 460 -12.44 -5.44 0.96
C MET A 460 -12.13 -6.19 -0.34
N SER A 461 -11.05 -6.98 -0.38
CA SER A 461 -10.65 -7.71 -1.58
C SER A 461 -11.70 -8.73 -2.03
N GLU A 462 -12.28 -9.51 -1.11
CA GLU A 462 -13.33 -10.48 -1.46
C GLU A 462 -14.61 -9.80 -1.92
N TRP A 463 -15.02 -8.70 -1.27
CA TRP A 463 -16.24 -7.99 -1.66
C TRP A 463 -16.09 -7.34 -3.04
N GLU A 464 -14.96 -6.71 -3.34
CA GLU A 464 -14.72 -6.10 -4.67
C GLU A 464 -14.53 -7.14 -5.76
N ASN A 465 -13.87 -8.27 -5.46
CA ASN A 465 -13.81 -9.42 -6.35
C ASN A 465 -15.23 -9.94 -6.66
N ASP A 466 -16.07 -10.13 -5.66
CA ASP A 466 -17.45 -10.55 -5.89
C ASP A 466 -18.25 -9.50 -6.66
N PHE A 467 -18.05 -8.23 -6.34
CA PHE A 467 -18.76 -7.12 -6.95
C PHE A 467 -18.46 -7.01 -8.44
N TYR A 468 -17.20 -6.95 -8.83
CA TYR A 468 -16.77 -6.76 -10.22
C TYR A 468 -16.76 -8.05 -11.03
N ALA A 469 -16.20 -9.11 -10.45
CA ALA A 469 -15.82 -10.34 -11.15
C ALA A 469 -16.92 -11.39 -11.12
N ASN A 470 -17.61 -11.53 -9.98
CA ASN A 470 -18.72 -12.48 -9.81
C ASN A 470 -20.10 -11.82 -10.00
N ASN A 471 -20.15 -10.55 -10.41
CA ASN A 471 -21.37 -9.79 -10.66
C ASN A 471 -22.37 -9.86 -9.48
N LEU A 472 -21.88 -9.54 -8.27
CA LEU A 472 -22.67 -9.60 -7.03
C LEU A 472 -24.05 -8.93 -7.21
N PRO A 473 -25.17 -9.64 -6.94
CA PRO A 473 -26.50 -9.09 -7.15
C PRO A 473 -26.80 -7.86 -6.29
N ALA A 474 -27.57 -6.91 -6.84
CA ALA A 474 -27.95 -5.68 -6.17
C ALA A 474 -28.74 -5.89 -4.85
N ASP A 475 -29.40 -7.04 -4.71
CA ASP A 475 -30.15 -7.48 -3.52
C ASP A 475 -29.31 -8.35 -2.56
N GLN A 476 -27.97 -8.38 -2.74
CA GLN A 476 -27.05 -9.11 -1.88
C GLN A 476 -25.81 -8.30 -1.48
N LEU A 477 -25.70 -7.04 -1.90
CA LEU A 477 -24.51 -6.22 -1.70
C LEU A 477 -24.17 -6.06 -0.21
N ASN A 478 -25.17 -5.69 0.60
CA ASN A 478 -24.95 -5.38 2.01
C ASN A 478 -24.85 -6.66 2.86
N LYS A 479 -25.65 -7.67 2.53
CA LYS A 479 -25.56 -9.00 3.10
C LYS A 479 -24.15 -9.58 2.93
N ARG A 480 -23.62 -9.54 1.71
CA ARG A 480 -22.28 -10.07 1.41
C ARG A 480 -21.18 -9.35 2.17
N TRP A 481 -21.27 -8.02 2.28
CA TRP A 481 -20.36 -7.23 3.12
C TRP A 481 -20.32 -7.73 4.56
N TRP A 482 -21.48 -7.96 5.17
CA TRP A 482 -21.56 -8.42 6.56
C TRP A 482 -21.22 -9.90 6.75
N GLU A 483 -21.45 -10.75 5.76
CA GLU A 483 -20.95 -12.13 5.74
C GLU A 483 -19.41 -12.15 5.78
N LEU A 484 -18.77 -11.37 4.91
CA LEU A 484 -17.31 -11.24 4.86
C LEU A 484 -16.75 -10.59 6.12
N THR A 485 -17.38 -9.51 6.61
CA THR A 485 -16.99 -8.84 7.87
C THR A 485 -17.05 -9.80 9.06
N LYS A 486 -18.07 -10.65 9.12
CA LYS A 486 -18.19 -11.67 10.15
C LYS A 486 -17.15 -12.79 9.99
N GLN A 487 -16.93 -13.26 8.76
CA GLN A 487 -15.98 -14.34 8.46
C GLN A 487 -14.54 -13.94 8.77
N TYR A 488 -14.10 -12.80 8.24
CA TYR A 488 -12.72 -12.36 8.31
C TYR A 488 -12.42 -11.59 9.59
N GLN A 489 -13.22 -10.57 9.93
CA GLN A 489 -12.97 -9.75 11.12
C GLN A 489 -13.66 -10.26 12.40
N GLY A 490 -14.61 -11.19 12.30
CA GLY A 490 -15.40 -11.58 13.48
C GLY A 490 -16.23 -10.42 14.05
N ILE A 491 -16.58 -9.45 13.20
CA ILE A 491 -17.40 -8.28 13.54
C ILE A 491 -18.82 -8.49 12.99
N VAL A 492 -19.83 -8.06 13.74
CA VAL A 492 -21.24 -8.11 13.34
C VAL A 492 -21.86 -6.72 13.43
N PRO A 493 -22.89 -6.41 12.61
CA PRO A 493 -23.56 -5.13 12.74
C PRO A 493 -24.29 -5.04 14.08
N PRO A 494 -24.40 -3.85 14.68
CA PRO A 494 -25.08 -3.67 15.97
C PRO A 494 -26.59 -3.91 15.91
N THR A 495 -27.17 -3.82 14.73
CA THR A 495 -28.58 -4.08 14.44
C THR A 495 -28.68 -4.81 13.10
N GLU A 496 -29.85 -5.33 12.76
CA GLU A 496 -30.09 -5.88 11.42
C GLU A 496 -29.82 -4.82 10.33
N ARG A 497 -29.09 -5.20 9.27
CA ARG A 497 -28.70 -4.34 8.16
C ARG A 497 -29.16 -4.97 6.84
N GLY A 498 -30.39 -4.64 6.42
CA GLY A 498 -30.95 -5.10 5.14
C GLY A 498 -30.36 -4.37 3.92
N GLU A 499 -30.88 -4.70 2.75
CA GLU A 499 -30.39 -4.20 1.45
C GLU A 499 -30.84 -2.77 1.11
N GLN A 500 -31.62 -2.11 1.98
CA GLN A 500 -31.84 -0.67 1.92
C GLN A 500 -30.58 0.13 2.29
N TYR A 501 -29.61 -0.52 2.94
CA TYR A 501 -28.29 0.04 3.22
C TYR A 501 -27.27 -0.37 2.16
N LEU A 502 -26.09 0.24 2.23
CA LEU A 502 -24.90 -0.21 1.54
C LEU A 502 -23.65 0.18 2.35
N ASP A 503 -23.38 -0.59 3.39
CA ASP A 503 -22.32 -0.28 4.37
C ASP A 503 -20.92 -0.35 3.75
N ALA A 504 -20.73 -1.21 2.74
CA ALA A 504 -19.51 -1.25 1.94
C ALA A 504 -19.19 0.12 1.31
N ALA A 505 -20.16 0.76 0.66
CA ALA A 505 -19.96 2.05 -0.01
C ALA A 505 -19.65 3.22 0.93
N THR A 506 -19.79 3.03 2.25
CA THR A 506 -19.37 4.04 3.24
C THR A 506 -17.84 4.11 3.35
N LYS A 507 -17.11 3.07 2.93
CA LYS A 507 -15.66 3.10 2.76
C LYS A 507 -15.32 3.81 1.45
N THR A 508 -14.54 4.88 1.53
CA THR A 508 -14.26 5.76 0.39
C THR A 508 -13.74 5.00 -0.82
N HIS A 509 -12.77 4.10 -0.62
CA HIS A 509 -12.05 3.38 -1.67
C HIS A 509 -12.96 2.51 -2.55
N ILE A 510 -14.09 2.00 -2.03
CA ILE A 510 -15.10 1.29 -2.85
C ILE A 510 -15.61 2.19 -3.99
N ASN A 511 -15.59 3.51 -3.79
CA ASN A 511 -16.09 4.50 -4.73
C ASN A 511 -14.97 5.10 -5.60
N ASP A 512 -13.86 5.53 -5.00
CA ASP A 512 -12.85 6.39 -5.65
C ASP A 512 -11.50 5.73 -5.96
N ASP A 513 -11.16 4.60 -5.34
CA ASP A 513 -9.94 3.81 -5.62
C ASP A 513 -10.27 2.30 -5.60
N ALA A 514 -11.12 1.91 -6.56
CA ALA A 514 -11.80 0.62 -6.53
C ALA A 514 -10.94 -0.55 -7.03
N ALA A 515 -11.21 -1.72 -6.44
CA ALA A 515 -10.67 -3.03 -6.76
C ALA A 515 -9.16 -3.18 -6.59
N GLN A 516 -8.56 -2.40 -5.68
CA GLN A 516 -7.11 -2.42 -5.39
C GLN A 516 -6.79 -2.47 -3.89
N TYR A 517 -7.78 -2.65 -3.01
CA TYR A 517 -7.53 -2.53 -1.57
C TYR A 517 -6.62 -3.63 -0.98
N TYR A 518 -6.30 -4.69 -1.76
CA TYR A 518 -5.28 -5.68 -1.40
C TYR A 518 -3.87 -5.07 -1.33
N ASP A 519 -3.63 -3.93 -1.98
CA ASP A 519 -2.36 -3.20 -1.99
C ASP A 519 -1.84 -2.96 -0.56
N TYR A 520 -2.74 -2.56 0.34
CA TYR A 520 -2.40 -2.24 1.72
C TYR A 520 -2.09 -3.48 2.59
N ALA A 521 -2.75 -4.61 2.35
CA ALA A 521 -2.41 -5.85 3.04
C ALA A 521 -1.04 -6.37 2.58
N LEU A 522 -0.80 -6.35 1.27
CA LEU A 522 0.48 -6.73 0.69
C LEU A 522 1.60 -5.81 1.20
N SER A 523 1.35 -4.51 1.32
CA SER A 523 2.38 -3.57 1.79
C SER A 523 2.83 -3.87 3.23
N TYR A 524 1.91 -4.21 4.12
CA TYR A 524 2.24 -4.61 5.50
C TYR A 524 3.00 -5.93 5.54
N VAL A 525 2.60 -6.92 4.74
CA VAL A 525 3.31 -8.21 4.71
C VAL A 525 4.73 -8.05 4.15
N ILE A 526 4.90 -7.27 3.07
CA ILE A 526 6.22 -6.94 2.51
C ILE A 526 7.06 -6.19 3.55
N LEU A 527 6.50 -5.18 4.22
CA LEU A 527 7.17 -4.43 5.28
C LEU A 527 7.76 -5.36 6.34
N PHE A 528 6.96 -6.27 6.89
CA PHE A 528 7.44 -7.17 7.94
C PHE A 528 8.49 -8.15 7.41
N GLN A 529 8.36 -8.63 6.17
CA GLN A 529 9.37 -9.49 5.56
C GLN A 529 10.71 -8.78 5.32
N LEU A 530 10.68 -7.55 4.81
CA LEU A 530 11.88 -6.74 4.65
C LEU A 530 12.50 -6.39 6.00
N HIS A 531 11.69 -5.97 6.98
CA HIS A 531 12.15 -5.65 8.33
C HIS A 531 12.80 -6.86 9.02
N ASP A 532 12.18 -8.04 8.93
CA ASP A 532 12.70 -9.27 9.51
C ASP A 532 14.07 -9.65 8.92
N HIS A 533 14.21 -9.57 7.59
CA HIS A 533 15.48 -9.82 6.92
C HIS A 533 16.55 -8.80 7.32
N ILE A 534 16.21 -7.50 7.35
CA ILE A 534 17.14 -6.45 7.75
C ILE A 534 17.60 -6.68 9.20
N ALA A 535 16.66 -6.89 10.12
CA ALA A 535 16.95 -7.07 11.53
C ALA A 535 17.80 -8.33 11.77
N LYS A 536 17.36 -9.50 11.29
CA LYS A 536 17.99 -10.78 11.63
C LYS A 536 19.23 -11.09 10.80
N ASN A 537 19.21 -10.82 9.50
CA ASN A 537 20.24 -11.30 8.58
C ASN A 537 21.32 -10.25 8.34
N ILE A 538 20.94 -8.98 8.20
CA ILE A 538 21.88 -7.88 7.94
C ILE A 538 22.46 -7.35 9.26
N LEU A 539 21.59 -6.88 10.16
CA LEU A 539 21.99 -6.20 11.38
C LEU A 539 22.27 -7.16 12.55
N LYS A 540 21.69 -8.36 12.52
CA LYS A 540 21.74 -9.36 13.61
C LYS A 540 21.25 -8.78 14.94
N GLN A 541 20.14 -8.04 14.86
CA GLN A 541 19.45 -7.38 15.97
C GLN A 541 18.09 -8.03 16.21
N ASP A 542 17.51 -7.73 17.38
CA ASP A 542 16.11 -8.06 17.66
C ASP A 542 15.20 -7.17 16.79
N PRO A 543 14.28 -7.74 15.99
CA PRO A 543 13.32 -6.96 15.21
C PRO A 543 12.57 -5.89 16.02
N HIS A 544 12.28 -6.11 17.29
CA HIS A 544 11.55 -5.14 18.14
C HIS A 544 12.41 -4.00 18.68
N ALA A 545 13.72 -4.06 18.43
CA ALA A 545 14.71 -3.10 18.91
C ALA A 545 15.84 -2.96 17.88
N THR A 546 15.47 -2.64 16.65
CA THR A 546 16.41 -2.51 15.54
C THR A 546 16.73 -1.03 15.23
N ASN A 547 17.97 -0.73 14.84
CA ASN A 547 18.37 0.62 14.41
C ASN A 547 19.10 0.59 13.07
N TYR A 548 18.48 1.18 12.04
CA TYR A 548 19.07 1.25 10.71
C TYR A 548 20.07 2.40 10.57
N TYR A 549 20.01 3.42 11.42
CA TYR A 549 20.77 4.66 11.25
C TYR A 549 22.28 4.40 11.12
N GLY A 550 22.88 4.97 10.08
CA GLY A 550 24.31 4.81 9.76
C GLY A 550 24.72 3.45 9.18
N LYS A 551 23.77 2.53 8.94
CA LYS A 551 24.03 1.18 8.42
C LYS A 551 23.94 1.14 6.90
N LYS A 552 25.07 1.38 6.22
CA LYS A 552 25.14 1.42 4.75
C LYS A 552 24.77 0.08 4.10
N GLU A 553 25.01 -1.03 4.78
CA GLU A 553 24.57 -2.36 4.36
C GLU A 553 23.05 -2.48 4.23
N VAL A 554 22.27 -1.80 5.10
CA VAL A 554 20.81 -1.73 4.98
C VAL A 554 20.41 -0.87 3.80
N GLY A 555 21.06 0.29 3.62
CA GLY A 555 20.80 1.15 2.46
C GLY A 555 21.10 0.47 1.13
N ASN A 556 22.16 -0.33 1.04
CA ASN A 556 22.46 -1.11 -0.16
C ASN A 556 21.38 -2.15 -0.44
N PHE A 557 20.92 -2.88 0.59
CA PHE A 557 19.82 -3.84 0.45
C PHE A 557 18.52 -3.18 -0.04
N LEU A 558 18.12 -2.05 0.56
CA LEU A 558 16.93 -1.31 0.14
C LEU A 558 17.07 -0.78 -1.28
N ARG A 559 18.25 -0.21 -1.62
CA ARG A 559 18.54 0.28 -2.96
C ARG A 559 18.42 -0.83 -4.00
N ASP A 560 18.94 -2.03 -3.72
CA ASP A 560 18.84 -3.18 -4.62
C ASP A 560 17.39 -3.58 -4.94
N ILE A 561 16.47 -3.44 -3.98
CA ILE A 561 15.04 -3.69 -4.15
C ILE A 561 14.36 -2.55 -4.91
N MET A 562 14.78 -1.32 -4.63
CA MET A 562 14.18 -0.12 -5.21
C MET A 562 14.67 0.19 -6.63
N TYR A 563 15.91 -0.18 -6.95
CA TYR A 563 16.59 0.14 -8.21
C TYR A 563 15.84 -0.28 -9.47
N PRO A 564 15.30 -1.51 -9.59
CA PRO A 564 14.64 -1.92 -10.81
C PRO A 564 13.28 -1.24 -11.02
N GLY A 565 12.71 -0.56 -10.02
CA GLY A 565 11.34 -0.04 -10.11
C GLY A 565 10.35 -1.12 -10.58
N ALA A 566 9.49 -0.77 -11.53
CA ALA A 566 8.54 -1.71 -12.14
C ALA A 566 9.17 -2.60 -13.23
N SER A 567 10.49 -2.60 -13.45
CA SER A 567 11.12 -3.39 -14.52
C SER A 567 11.33 -4.87 -14.16
N ALA A 568 11.56 -5.21 -12.89
CA ALA A 568 11.81 -6.58 -12.43
C ALA A 568 10.52 -7.36 -12.09
N ASP A 569 10.59 -8.70 -12.09
CA ASP A 569 9.57 -9.53 -11.45
C ASP A 569 9.69 -9.38 -9.94
N TRP A 570 8.67 -8.81 -9.31
CA TRP A 570 8.71 -8.48 -7.89
C TRP A 570 8.73 -9.71 -6.98
N ARG A 571 8.15 -10.85 -7.40
CA ARG A 571 8.13 -12.11 -6.62
C ARG A 571 9.53 -12.71 -6.63
N HIS A 572 10.12 -12.79 -7.82
CA HIS A 572 11.49 -13.28 -7.97
C HIS A 572 12.47 -12.41 -7.19
N MET A 573 12.38 -11.09 -7.34
CA MET A 573 13.20 -10.13 -6.62
C MET A 573 13.07 -10.29 -5.10
N LEU A 574 11.84 -10.37 -4.57
CA LEU A 574 11.62 -10.56 -3.13
C LEU A 574 12.32 -11.80 -2.61
N LYS A 575 12.14 -12.93 -3.30
CA LYS A 575 12.71 -14.21 -2.92
C LYS A 575 14.21 -14.23 -3.03
N GLU A 576 14.78 -13.65 -4.08
CA GLU A 576 16.22 -13.54 -4.24
C GLU A 576 16.83 -12.74 -3.09
N LYS A 577 16.23 -11.59 -2.75
CA LYS A 577 16.77 -10.67 -1.75
C LYS A 577 16.52 -11.14 -0.32
N THR A 578 15.37 -11.74 -0.03
CA THR A 578 15.00 -12.12 1.35
C THR A 578 15.22 -13.60 1.66
N GLY A 579 15.28 -14.45 0.63
CA GLY A 579 15.39 -15.91 0.75
C GLY A 579 14.06 -16.67 0.71
N GLU A 580 12.91 -15.98 0.68
CA GLU A 580 11.59 -16.60 0.74
C GLU A 580 10.54 -15.88 -0.13
N GLU A 581 9.51 -16.62 -0.54
CA GLU A 581 8.32 -16.06 -1.20
C GLU A 581 7.53 -15.18 -0.21
N LEU A 582 6.68 -14.28 -0.72
CA LEU A 582 5.82 -13.46 0.13
C LEU A 582 4.89 -14.32 0.99
N SER A 583 4.93 -14.12 2.31
CA SER A 583 4.03 -14.79 3.27
C SER A 583 3.89 -13.96 4.55
N ALA A 584 2.87 -14.21 5.36
CA ALA A 584 2.67 -13.55 6.64
C ALA A 584 3.61 -14.06 7.75
N ARG A 585 4.53 -15.00 7.45
CA ARG A 585 5.47 -15.58 8.42
C ARG A 585 6.21 -14.50 9.23
N ALA A 586 6.85 -13.55 8.55
CA ALA A 586 7.65 -12.51 9.20
C ALA A 586 6.81 -11.66 10.18
N MET A 587 5.58 -11.34 9.79
CA MET A 587 4.62 -10.61 10.62
C MET A 587 4.18 -11.44 11.83
N VAL A 588 3.88 -12.73 11.64
CA VAL A 588 3.53 -13.63 12.75
C VAL A 588 4.70 -13.78 13.74
N ASP A 589 5.93 -13.94 13.22
CA ASP A 589 7.13 -14.08 14.03
C ASP A 589 7.42 -12.81 14.85
N TYR A 590 7.22 -11.61 14.26
CA TYR A 590 7.33 -10.35 14.98
C TYR A 590 6.34 -10.31 16.16
N PHE A 591 5.07 -10.64 15.96
CA PHE A 591 4.09 -10.61 17.06
C PHE A 591 4.10 -11.86 17.97
N GLN A 592 5.10 -12.74 17.86
CA GLN A 592 5.17 -13.95 18.67
C GLN A 592 5.26 -13.71 20.20
N PRO A 593 6.00 -12.70 20.71
CA PRO A 593 5.97 -12.40 22.15
C PRO A 593 4.58 -11.98 22.65
N LEU A 594 3.83 -11.25 21.81
CA LEU A 594 2.46 -10.86 22.12
C LEU A 594 1.50 -12.07 22.15
N MET A 595 1.69 -13.04 21.25
CA MET A 595 0.89 -14.27 21.22
C MET A 595 0.89 -14.99 22.58
N GLU A 596 2.04 -15.05 23.26
CA GLU A 596 2.15 -15.69 24.59
C GLU A 596 1.34 -14.93 25.65
N TYR A 597 1.45 -13.60 25.65
CA TYR A 597 0.65 -12.73 26.52
C TYR A 597 -0.85 -12.91 26.27
N LEU A 598 -1.29 -12.86 25.00
CA LEU A 598 -2.70 -13.00 24.66
C LEU A 598 -3.28 -14.34 25.10
N LYS A 599 -2.54 -15.44 24.92
CA LYS A 599 -2.96 -16.77 25.41
C LYS A 599 -3.11 -16.80 26.93
N ALA A 600 -2.23 -16.12 27.66
CA ALA A 600 -2.33 -16.00 29.11
C ALA A 600 -3.57 -15.19 29.53
N GLN A 601 -3.81 -14.04 28.88
CA GLN A 601 -5.00 -13.21 29.13
C GLN A 601 -6.30 -13.94 28.75
N ASN A 602 -6.25 -14.78 27.71
CA ASN A 602 -7.40 -15.51 27.21
C ASN A 602 -7.67 -16.84 27.92
N LYS A 603 -6.91 -17.18 28.96
CA LYS A 603 -7.13 -18.42 29.72
C LYS A 603 -8.54 -18.44 30.31
N GLY A 604 -9.34 -19.44 29.89
CA GLY A 604 -10.74 -19.60 30.31
C GLY A 604 -11.75 -18.74 29.53
N ARG A 605 -11.31 -17.97 28.54
CA ARG A 605 -12.17 -17.23 27.61
C ARG A 605 -12.61 -18.13 26.43
N LYS A 606 -13.76 -17.83 25.83
CA LYS A 606 -14.31 -18.57 24.69
C LYS A 606 -13.83 -17.98 23.36
N TYR A 607 -13.13 -18.80 22.58
CA TYR A 607 -12.78 -18.53 21.19
C TYR A 607 -14.00 -18.72 20.26
N THR A 608 -14.16 -17.84 19.27
CA THR A 608 -15.36 -17.84 18.40
C THR A 608 -15.07 -17.68 16.91
N ILE A 609 -13.81 -17.46 16.53
CA ILE A 609 -13.37 -17.30 15.14
C ILE A 609 -12.14 -18.12 14.81
#